data_AF-A0A6N8HCJ5-F1
#
_entry.id   AF-A0A6N8HCJ5-F1
#
_cell.length_a   1.000
_cell.length_b   1.000
_cell.length_c   1.000
_cell.angle_alpha   90.00
_cell.angle_beta   90.00
_cell.angle_gamma   90.00
#
_symmetry.space_group_name_H-M   'P 1'
#
loop_
_entity.id
_entity.type
_entity.pdbx_description
1 polymer ?
#
loop_
_entity_poly.entity_id
_entity_poly.type
_entity_poly.pdbx_seq_one_letter_code
_entity_poly.pdbx_strand_id
1 'polypeptide(L)'
;MNVEELLDLMEETLEAGTAVPFAPAKRVVDVDRMRDIIDEVRNNLPDEIRESKKIVNDREQIMKNAQVESETIIQKAEERAGALVSEQEIVKRSRQRAAEILTAANTQAKDLTRNATVYCETLLKKSEETLARSVADIKNTRMNLRSATRPNRGGQGGQNQ
;
A
#
# COMPACT_ATOMS: atom_id res chain seq x y z
N MET A 1 -27.34 6.59 -63.68
CA MET A 1 -26.06 6.12 -64.23
C MET A 1 -25.29 5.47 -63.11
N ASN A 2 -24.62 4.38 -63.38
CA ASN A 2 -23.72 3.77 -62.39
C ASN A 2 -22.45 4.64 -62.25
N VAL A 3 -21.74 4.54 -61.13
CA VAL A 3 -20.52 5.35 -60.90
C VAL A 3 -19.48 5.12 -62.00
N GLU A 4 -19.36 3.90 -62.51
CA GLU A 4 -18.48 3.57 -63.64
C GLU A 4 -18.87 4.32 -64.92
N GLU A 5 -20.17 4.41 -65.25
CA GLU A 5 -20.63 5.14 -66.43
C GLU A 5 -20.37 6.66 -66.33
N LEU A 6 -20.43 7.21 -65.12
CA LEU A 6 -20.12 8.63 -64.86
C LEU A 6 -18.61 8.90 -64.92
N LEU A 7 -17.78 7.93 -64.53
CA LEU A 7 -16.34 7.99 -64.68
C LEU A 7 -15.93 7.90 -66.16
N ASP A 8 -16.57 7.01 -66.92
CA ASP A 8 -16.37 6.92 -68.37
C ASP A 8 -16.78 8.22 -69.06
N LEU A 9 -17.91 8.82 -68.66
CA LEU A 9 -18.37 10.10 -69.17
C LEU A 9 -17.41 11.25 -68.81
N MET A 10 -16.83 11.25 -67.60
CA MET A 10 -15.76 12.18 -67.23
C MET A 10 -14.55 12.03 -68.17
N GLU A 11 -14.12 10.79 -68.41
CA GLU A 11 -12.95 10.48 -69.23
C GLU A 11 -13.16 10.89 -70.68
N GLU A 12 -14.34 10.58 -71.25
CA GLU A 12 -14.74 10.98 -72.60
C GLU A 12 -14.83 12.51 -72.74
N THR A 13 -15.34 13.21 -71.71
CA THR A 13 -15.40 14.68 -71.69
C THR A 13 -14.01 15.32 -71.64
N LEU A 14 -13.06 14.70 -70.92
CA LEU A 14 -11.66 15.12 -70.86
C LEU A 14 -10.91 14.84 -72.18
N GLU A 15 -11.25 13.75 -72.88
CA GLU A 15 -10.67 13.40 -74.18
C GLU A 15 -11.20 14.25 -75.33
N ALA A 16 -12.50 14.55 -75.33
CA ALA A 16 -13.18 15.38 -76.32
C ALA A 16 -12.86 16.88 -76.19
N GLY A 17 -12.20 17.30 -75.10
CA GLY A 17 -11.81 18.68 -74.88
C GLY A 17 -10.95 19.26 -76.00
N THR A 18 -11.24 20.50 -76.40
CA THR A 18 -10.57 21.17 -77.53
C THR A 18 -9.08 21.36 -77.21
N ALA A 19 -8.20 20.82 -78.04
CA ALA A 19 -6.75 21.00 -77.88
C ALA A 19 -6.36 22.47 -78.02
N VAL A 20 -5.50 22.94 -77.11
CA VAL A 20 -5.00 24.31 -77.13
C VAL A 20 -3.88 24.43 -78.18
N PRO A 21 -3.95 25.38 -79.14
CA PRO A 21 -2.87 25.59 -80.11
C PRO A 21 -1.53 25.84 -79.42
N PHE A 22 -0.46 25.20 -79.91
CA PHE A 22 0.90 25.23 -79.35
C PHE A 22 1.09 24.56 -77.97
N ALA A 23 0.07 23.92 -77.40
CA ALA A 23 0.16 23.18 -76.14
C ALA A 23 -0.49 21.79 -76.28
N PRO A 24 0.20 20.80 -76.87
CA PRO A 24 -0.38 19.51 -77.23
C PRO A 24 -0.90 18.69 -76.03
N ALA A 25 -0.45 18.99 -74.81
CA ALA A 25 -0.90 18.33 -73.58
C ALA A 25 -2.04 19.06 -72.85
N LYS A 26 -2.54 20.20 -73.39
CA LYS A 26 -3.61 20.98 -72.75
C LYS A 26 -4.87 20.94 -73.58
N ARG A 27 -5.98 20.63 -72.94
CA ARG A 27 -7.33 20.66 -73.51
C ARG A 27 -8.19 21.65 -72.74
N VAL A 28 -9.05 22.35 -73.45
CA VAL A 28 -10.08 23.21 -72.87
C VAL A 28 -11.30 22.34 -72.61
N VAL A 29 -11.76 22.36 -71.36
CA VAL A 29 -12.91 21.58 -70.89
C VAL A 29 -13.87 22.53 -70.18
N ASP A 30 -15.15 22.30 -70.36
CA ASP A 30 -16.20 23.03 -69.66
C ASP A 30 -16.18 22.65 -68.18
N VAL A 31 -15.88 23.64 -67.32
CA VAL A 31 -15.74 23.43 -65.87
C VAL A 31 -17.08 23.16 -65.21
N ASP A 32 -18.18 23.74 -65.72
CA ASP A 32 -19.51 23.57 -65.15
C ASP A 32 -20.02 22.17 -65.44
N ARG A 33 -19.89 21.71 -66.69
CA ARG A 33 -20.20 20.32 -67.06
C ARG A 33 -19.36 19.31 -66.28
N MET A 34 -18.08 19.60 -66.07
CA MET A 34 -17.22 18.70 -65.31
C MET A 34 -17.57 18.65 -63.82
N ARG A 35 -18.01 19.78 -63.25
CA ARG A 35 -18.54 19.83 -61.88
C ARG A 35 -19.82 19.01 -61.73
N ASP A 36 -20.73 19.10 -62.68
CA ASP A 36 -21.99 18.35 -62.64
C ASP A 36 -21.72 16.83 -62.60
N ILE A 37 -20.81 16.34 -63.45
CA ILE A 37 -20.44 14.91 -63.44
C ILE A 37 -19.76 14.52 -62.12
N ILE A 38 -18.88 15.36 -61.57
CA ILE A 38 -18.23 15.11 -60.26
C ILE A 38 -19.26 15.04 -59.13
N ASP A 39 -20.26 15.93 -59.13
CA ASP A 39 -21.31 15.94 -58.12
C ASP A 39 -22.24 14.73 -58.28
N GLU A 40 -22.51 14.30 -59.52
CA GLU A 40 -23.29 13.10 -59.81
C GLU A 40 -22.55 11.82 -59.39
N VAL A 41 -21.22 11.75 -59.57
CA VAL A 41 -20.37 10.68 -59.02
C VAL A 41 -20.41 10.67 -57.49
N ARG A 42 -20.37 11.84 -56.85
CA ARG A 42 -20.47 11.97 -55.37
C ARG A 42 -21.83 11.56 -54.83
N ASN A 43 -22.89 11.78 -55.60
CA ASN A 43 -24.25 11.41 -55.23
C ASN A 43 -24.56 9.94 -55.48
N ASN A 44 -23.98 9.35 -56.53
CA ASN A 44 -24.10 7.91 -56.84
C ASN A 44 -23.03 7.04 -56.17
N LEU A 45 -22.04 7.66 -55.49
CA LEU A 45 -21.08 6.93 -54.67
C LEU A 45 -21.85 6.07 -53.67
N PRO A 46 -21.65 4.73 -53.66
CA PRO A 46 -22.55 3.81 -52.98
C PRO A 46 -22.56 4.10 -51.47
N ASP A 47 -23.74 4.01 -50.86
CA ASP A 47 -23.91 4.25 -49.42
C ASP A 47 -23.04 3.31 -48.58
N GLU A 48 -22.64 2.16 -49.13
CA GLU A 48 -21.69 1.20 -48.55
C GLU A 48 -20.32 1.81 -48.24
N ILE A 49 -19.83 2.78 -49.04
CA ILE A 49 -18.55 3.48 -48.79
C ILE A 49 -18.70 4.44 -47.60
N ARG A 50 -19.86 5.12 -47.47
CA ARG A 50 -20.15 5.96 -46.29
C ARG A 50 -20.31 5.12 -45.03
N GLU A 51 -21.04 4.02 -45.11
CA GLU A 51 -21.17 3.07 -44.01
C GLU A 51 -19.82 2.51 -43.59
N SER A 52 -18.97 2.10 -44.54
CA SER A 52 -17.64 1.58 -44.24
C SER A 52 -16.78 2.57 -43.45
N LYS A 53 -16.78 3.86 -43.84
CA LYS A 53 -16.06 4.91 -43.07
C LYS A 53 -16.65 5.11 -41.67
N LYS A 54 -17.97 5.02 -41.54
CA LYS A 54 -18.66 5.13 -40.24
C LYS A 54 -18.32 3.94 -39.33
N ILE A 55 -18.35 2.72 -39.86
CA ILE A 55 -17.99 1.48 -39.14
C ILE A 55 -16.55 1.55 -38.62
N VAL A 56 -15.60 2.06 -39.41
CA VAL A 56 -14.20 2.20 -38.99
C VAL A 56 -14.07 3.20 -37.83
N ASN A 57 -14.74 4.35 -37.91
CA ASN A 57 -14.73 5.34 -36.81
C ASN A 57 -15.42 4.80 -35.55
N ASP A 58 -16.55 4.11 -35.70
CA ASP A 58 -17.28 3.50 -34.58
C ASP A 58 -16.43 2.44 -33.89
N ARG A 59 -15.64 1.67 -34.65
CA ARG A 59 -14.72 0.66 -34.09
C ARG A 59 -13.69 1.25 -33.15
N GLU A 60 -13.04 2.35 -33.51
CA GLU A 60 -12.07 3.01 -32.62
C GLU A 60 -12.73 3.50 -31.33
N GLN A 61 -13.93 4.09 -31.45
CA GLN A 61 -14.69 4.55 -30.30
C GLN A 61 -15.11 3.38 -29.38
N ILE A 62 -15.56 2.26 -29.96
CA ILE A 62 -15.91 1.05 -29.22
C ILE A 62 -14.69 0.52 -28.46
N MET A 63 -13.53 0.42 -29.11
CA MET A 63 -12.30 -0.04 -28.47
C MET A 63 -11.88 0.85 -27.30
N LYS A 64 -11.96 2.17 -27.49
CA LYS A 64 -11.63 3.14 -26.43
C LYS A 64 -12.60 3.04 -25.25
N ASN A 65 -13.90 2.91 -25.52
CA ASN A 65 -14.90 2.74 -24.47
C ASN A 65 -14.69 1.42 -23.71
N ALA A 66 -14.41 0.32 -24.42
CA ALA A 66 -14.13 -0.98 -23.81
C ALA A 66 -12.87 -0.95 -22.93
N GLN A 67 -11.83 -0.22 -23.34
CA GLN A 67 -10.62 -0.03 -22.54
C GLN A 67 -10.92 0.69 -21.22
N VAL A 68 -11.64 1.81 -21.28
CA VAL A 68 -12.04 2.59 -20.09
C VAL A 68 -12.94 1.76 -19.17
N GLU A 69 -13.88 1.01 -19.74
CA GLU A 69 -14.78 0.14 -18.99
C GLU A 69 -14.01 -1.00 -18.30
N SER A 70 -13.06 -1.62 -19.01
CA SER A 70 -12.19 -2.67 -18.45
C SER A 70 -11.37 -2.15 -17.27
N GLU A 71 -10.74 -0.98 -17.41
CA GLU A 71 -9.99 -0.33 -16.33
C GLU A 71 -10.90 -0.02 -15.14
N THR A 72 -12.12 0.45 -15.40
CA THR A 72 -13.12 0.71 -14.35
C THR A 72 -13.54 -0.57 -13.63
N ILE A 73 -13.69 -1.69 -14.35
CA ILE A 73 -14.04 -2.99 -13.77
C ILE A 73 -12.90 -3.48 -12.87
N ILE A 74 -11.65 -3.41 -13.33
CA ILE A 74 -10.48 -3.83 -12.56
C ILE A 74 -10.38 -3.00 -11.28
N GLN A 75 -10.49 -1.67 -11.38
CA GLN A 75 -10.40 -0.79 -10.22
C GLN A 75 -11.50 -1.09 -9.18
N LYS A 76 -12.74 -1.32 -9.61
CA LYS A 76 -13.85 -1.71 -8.73
C LYS A 76 -13.63 -3.08 -8.09
N ALA A 77 -13.02 -4.02 -8.82
CA ALA A 77 -12.72 -5.35 -8.30
C ALA A 77 -11.62 -5.30 -7.22
N GLU A 78 -10.56 -4.51 -7.45
CA GLU A 78 -9.49 -4.29 -6.48
C GLU A 78 -10.01 -3.62 -5.20
N GLU A 79 -10.83 -2.58 -5.34
CA GLU A 79 -11.43 -1.88 -4.19
C GLU A 79 -12.31 -2.82 -3.36
N ARG A 80 -13.16 -3.63 -4.02
CA ARG A 80 -13.97 -4.65 -3.36
C ARG A 80 -13.11 -5.74 -2.71
N ALA A 81 -12.03 -6.18 -3.34
CA ALA A 81 -11.12 -7.16 -2.76
C ALA A 81 -10.45 -6.61 -1.49
N GLY A 82 -10.00 -5.35 -1.52
CA GLY A 82 -9.46 -4.67 -0.33
C GLY A 82 -10.48 -4.58 0.81
N ALA A 83 -11.72 -4.18 0.50
CA ALA A 83 -12.81 -4.12 1.47
C ALA A 83 -13.10 -5.51 2.06
N LEU A 84 -13.23 -6.54 1.22
CA LEU A 84 -13.48 -7.91 1.66
C LEU A 84 -12.36 -8.46 2.53
N VAL A 85 -11.10 -8.19 2.22
CA VAL A 85 -9.95 -8.62 3.06
C VAL A 85 -9.96 -7.89 4.40
N SER A 86 -10.30 -6.60 4.42
CA SER A 86 -10.41 -5.84 5.67
C SER A 86 -11.61 -6.29 6.52
N GLU A 87 -12.72 -6.68 5.88
CA GLU A 87 -13.92 -7.21 6.51
C GLU A 87 -13.80 -8.70 6.88
N GLN A 88 -12.84 -9.42 6.30
CA GLN A 88 -12.64 -10.82 6.63
C GLN A 88 -12.36 -10.95 8.12
N GLU A 89 -13.24 -11.71 8.76
CA GLU A 89 -13.19 -12.12 10.15
C GLU A 89 -11.78 -12.58 10.59
N ILE A 90 -10.97 -13.08 9.66
CA ILE A 90 -9.56 -13.44 9.87
C ILE A 90 -8.71 -12.23 10.30
N VAL A 91 -8.81 -11.07 9.62
CA VAL A 91 -8.05 -9.86 9.97
C VAL A 91 -8.52 -9.31 11.31
N LYS A 92 -9.84 -9.31 11.55
CA LYS A 92 -10.42 -8.88 12.83
C LYS A 92 -9.96 -9.78 14.00
N ARG A 93 -10.05 -11.10 13.84
CA ARG A 93 -9.55 -12.08 14.82
C ARG A 93 -8.04 -11.98 15.01
N SER A 94 -7.28 -11.72 13.94
CA SER A 94 -5.83 -11.53 14.03
C SER A 94 -5.48 -10.29 14.85
N ARG A 95 -6.18 -9.17 14.63
CA ARG A 95 -6.02 -7.94 15.43
C ARG A 95 -6.40 -8.15 16.89
N GLN A 96 -7.52 -8.82 17.15
CA GLN A 96 -7.93 -9.15 18.52
C GLN A 96 -6.88 -10.03 19.20
N ARG A 97 -6.39 -11.07 18.51
CA ARG A 97 -5.37 -11.96 19.05
C ARG A 97 -4.05 -11.23 19.31
N ALA A 98 -3.65 -10.32 18.44
CA ALA A 98 -2.49 -9.47 18.67
C ALA A 98 -2.65 -8.59 19.92
N ALA A 99 -3.84 -7.99 20.11
CA ALA A 99 -4.14 -7.20 21.31
C ALA A 99 -4.10 -8.04 22.59
N GLU A 100 -4.63 -9.27 22.56
CA GLU A 100 -4.55 -10.23 23.66
C GLU A 100 -3.09 -10.59 24.00
N ILE A 101 -2.27 -10.88 22.98
CA ILE A 101 -0.84 -11.19 23.16
C ILE A 101 -0.11 -10.01 23.81
N LEU A 102 -0.34 -8.78 23.32
CA LEU A 102 0.27 -7.57 23.87
C LEU A 102 -0.17 -7.32 25.32
N THR A 103 -1.44 -7.56 25.63
CA THR A 103 -1.96 -7.43 26.99
C THR A 103 -1.32 -8.45 27.92
N ALA A 104 -1.27 -9.71 27.50
CA ALA A 104 -0.63 -10.78 28.27
C ALA A 104 0.86 -10.52 28.49
N ALA A 105 1.58 -10.07 27.47
CA ALA A 105 2.99 -9.72 27.56
C ALA A 105 3.23 -8.57 28.55
N ASN A 106 2.41 -7.52 28.51
CA ASN A 106 2.51 -6.39 29.44
C ASN A 106 2.22 -6.81 30.89
N THR A 107 1.22 -7.67 31.11
CA THR A 107 0.92 -8.20 32.44
C THR A 107 2.08 -9.05 32.97
N GLN A 108 2.60 -9.98 32.15
CA GLN A 108 3.74 -10.80 32.52
C GLN A 108 4.99 -9.97 32.84
N ALA A 109 5.26 -8.91 32.07
CA ALA A 109 6.39 -8.01 32.32
C ALA A 109 6.25 -7.28 33.67
N LYS A 110 5.04 -6.80 34.00
CA LYS A 110 4.74 -6.17 35.29
C LYS A 110 4.89 -7.16 36.45
N ASP A 111 4.36 -8.37 36.30
CA ASP A 111 4.45 -9.42 37.32
C ASP A 111 5.91 -9.84 37.54
N LEU A 112 6.68 -10.01 36.46
CA LEU A 112 8.10 -10.32 36.54
C LEU A 112 8.88 -9.23 37.30
N THR A 113 8.64 -7.97 36.97
CA THR A 113 9.29 -6.83 37.64
C THR A 113 8.92 -6.80 39.13
N ARG A 114 7.64 -6.98 39.45
CA ARG A 114 7.17 -7.03 40.85
C ARG A 114 7.81 -8.18 41.61
N ASN A 115 7.83 -9.38 41.04
CA ASN A 115 8.42 -10.57 41.66
C ASN A 115 9.91 -10.39 41.88
N ALA A 116 10.63 -9.79 40.92
CA ALA A 116 12.04 -9.46 41.07
C ALA A 116 12.28 -8.49 42.23
N THR A 117 11.47 -7.42 42.34
CA THR A 117 11.56 -6.47 43.46
C THR A 117 11.32 -7.15 44.80
N VAL A 118 10.26 -7.94 44.93
CA VAL A 118 9.94 -8.67 46.17
C VAL A 118 11.07 -9.64 46.55
N TYR A 119 11.65 -10.33 45.57
CA TYR A 119 12.79 -11.21 45.78
C TYR A 119 14.01 -10.46 46.29
N CYS A 120 14.35 -9.32 45.65
CA CYS A 120 15.45 -8.46 46.09
C CYS A 120 15.24 -7.92 47.51
N GLU A 121 14.05 -7.44 47.85
CA GLU A 121 13.73 -6.98 49.20
C GLU A 121 13.91 -8.10 50.25
N THR A 122 13.44 -9.30 49.93
CA THR A 122 13.58 -10.47 50.81
C THR A 122 15.05 -10.82 51.03
N LEU A 123 15.86 -10.79 49.97
CA LEU A 123 17.29 -11.07 50.06
C LEU A 123 18.03 -10.01 50.88
N LEU A 124 17.71 -8.73 50.65
CA LEU A 124 18.28 -7.61 51.40
C LEU A 124 17.92 -7.70 52.88
N LYS A 125 16.65 -7.95 53.20
CA LYS A 125 16.18 -8.12 54.59
C LYS A 125 16.92 -9.27 55.29
N LYS A 126 17.04 -10.43 54.65
CA LYS A 126 17.79 -11.57 55.21
C LYS A 126 19.27 -11.23 55.45
N SER A 127 19.87 -10.47 54.54
CA SER A 127 21.26 -10.02 54.66
C SER A 127 21.42 -9.04 55.82
N GLU A 128 20.50 -8.08 55.96
CA GLU A 128 20.46 -7.14 57.08
C GLU A 128 20.34 -7.86 58.43
N GLU A 129 19.40 -8.80 58.56
CA GLU A 129 19.22 -9.60 59.77
C GLU A 129 20.48 -10.39 60.14
N THR A 130 21.16 -10.95 59.13
CA THR A 130 22.40 -11.71 59.33
C THR A 130 23.52 -10.80 59.83
N LEU A 131 23.72 -9.65 59.19
CA LEU A 131 24.73 -8.66 59.60
C LEU A 131 24.44 -8.11 60.99
N ALA A 132 23.18 -7.83 61.32
CA ALA A 132 22.79 -7.36 62.65
C ALA A 132 23.16 -8.37 63.75
N ARG A 133 22.95 -9.67 63.50
CA ARG A 133 23.39 -10.75 64.41
C ARG A 133 24.90 -10.78 64.54
N SER A 134 25.64 -10.74 63.43
CA SER A 134 27.11 -10.72 63.46
C SER A 134 27.67 -9.53 64.25
N VAL A 135 27.07 -8.34 64.11
CA VAL A 135 27.45 -7.16 64.89
C VAL A 135 27.15 -7.35 66.38
N ALA A 136 26.01 -7.96 66.72
CA ALA A 136 25.66 -8.26 68.11
C ALA A 136 26.66 -9.26 68.73
N ASP A 137 27.04 -10.31 67.99
CA ASP A 137 28.03 -11.29 68.43
C ASP A 137 29.39 -10.62 68.69
N ILE A 138 29.87 -9.76 67.77
CA ILE A 138 31.11 -9.00 67.95
C ILE A 138 31.05 -8.11 69.20
N LYS A 139 29.92 -7.43 69.45
CA LYS A 139 29.73 -6.59 70.65
C LYS A 139 29.80 -7.43 71.93
N ASN A 140 29.14 -8.59 71.94
CA ASN A 140 29.16 -9.51 73.06
C ASN A 140 30.58 -10.04 73.33
N THR A 141 31.30 -10.49 72.30
CA THR A 141 32.69 -10.93 72.43
C THR A 141 33.60 -9.82 72.97
N ARG A 142 33.46 -8.57 72.49
CA ARG A 142 34.20 -7.42 73.01
C ARG A 142 33.89 -7.13 74.48
N MET A 143 32.61 -7.22 74.87
CA MET A 143 32.20 -7.01 76.27
C MET A 143 32.82 -8.06 77.19
N ASN A 144 32.80 -9.33 76.79
CA ASN A 144 33.39 -10.44 77.53
C ASN A 144 34.92 -10.31 77.68
N LEU A 145 35.62 -9.86 76.64
CA LEU A 145 37.06 -9.58 76.75
C LEU A 145 37.36 -8.41 77.69
N ARG A 146 36.55 -7.33 77.65
CA ARG A 146 36.72 -6.19 78.57
C ARG A 146 36.47 -6.57 80.03
N SER A 147 35.49 -7.43 80.32
CA SER A 147 35.28 -7.94 81.69
C SER A 147 36.41 -8.86 82.13
N ALA A 148 36.91 -9.73 81.25
CA ALA A 148 38.05 -10.61 81.53
C ALA A 148 39.37 -9.85 81.78
N THR A 149 39.53 -8.66 81.19
CA THR A 149 40.75 -7.83 81.33
C THR A 149 40.71 -6.88 82.53
N ARG A 150 39.62 -6.83 83.32
CA ARG A 150 39.61 -6.07 84.59
C ARG A 150 40.42 -6.83 85.65
N PRO A 151 41.56 -6.33 86.12
CA PRO A 151 42.31 -6.99 87.18
C PRO A 151 41.50 -6.92 88.48
N ASN A 152 41.36 -8.07 89.13
CA ASN A 152 40.84 -8.19 90.49
C ASN A 152 41.75 -7.38 91.45
N ARG A 153 41.45 -6.09 91.65
CA ARG A 153 42.08 -5.24 92.66
C ARG A 153 41.04 -4.88 93.72
N GLY A 154 41.17 -5.53 94.88
CA GLY A 154 40.51 -5.20 96.14
C GLY A 154 39.62 -6.35 96.65
N GLY A 155 39.90 -7.01 97.77
CA GLY A 155 40.95 -6.82 98.76
C GLY A 155 40.91 -7.97 99.77
N GLN A 156 42.09 -8.39 100.21
CA GLN A 156 42.31 -9.10 101.47
C GLN A 156 42.02 -8.15 102.65
N GLY A 157 41.49 -8.72 103.73
CA GLY A 157 41.31 -8.09 105.04
C GLY A 157 39.92 -8.45 105.57
N GLY A 158 39.75 -9.17 106.68
CA GLY A 158 40.66 -9.73 107.68
C GLY A 158 39.81 -10.65 108.58
N GLN A 159 40.35 -11.82 108.95
CA GLN A 159 40.63 -12.23 110.32
C GLN A 159 39.43 -12.40 111.27
N ASN A 160 39.27 -13.67 111.68
CA ASN A 160 39.03 -14.16 113.04
C ASN A 160 37.91 -13.52 113.87
N GLN A 161 36.85 -14.31 114.14
CA GLN A 161 36.73 -15.13 115.37
C GLN A 161 35.60 -16.14 115.21
#